data_AF-A0A9P7K1R2-F1
#
_entry.id   AF-A0A9P7K1R2-F1
#
_cell.length_a   1.000
_cell.length_b   1.000
_cell.length_c   1.000
_cell.angle_alpha   90.00
_cell.angle_beta   90.00
_cell.angle_gamma   90.00
#
_symmetry.space_group_name_H-M   'P 1'
#
loop_
_entity.id
_entity.type
_entity.pdbx_description
1 polymer ?
#
loop_
_entity_poly.entity_id
_entity_poly.type
_entity_poly.pdbx_seq_one_letter_code
_entity_poly.pdbx_strand_id
1 'polypeptide(L)' 'MEGLIMSEQENVRRKQIEFLHTCRNISISFDGGALRGGDSFYTVHATTPDDKVFLLEGQDGTGESHTGAWIADLIRR' A
#
# COMPACT_ATOMS: atom_id res chain seq x y z
N MET A 1 -19.04 -2.28 -17.38
CA MET A 1 -18.91 -1.39 -16.21
C MET A 1 -17.64 -1.74 -15.43
N GLU A 2 -17.40 -3.00 -15.08
CA GLU A 2 -16.15 -3.45 -14.40
C GLU A 2 -14.85 -3.05 -15.11
N GLY A 3 -14.78 -3.18 -16.44
CA GLY A 3 -13.59 -2.79 -17.20
C GLY A 3 -13.21 -1.30 -17.08
N LEU A 4 -14.19 -0.41 -16.89
CA LEU A 4 -13.95 1.03 -16.71
C LEU A 4 -13.36 1.32 -15.32
N ILE A 5 -13.79 0.57 -14.30
CA ILE A 5 -13.29 0.71 -12.92
C ILE A 5 -11.83 0.29 -12.86
N MET A 6 -11.47 -0.85 -13.45
CA MET A 6 -10.08 -1.32 -13.46
C MET A 6 -9.15 -0.38 -14.24
N SER A 7 -9.60 0.13 -15.39
CA SER A 7 -8.80 1.09 -16.16
C SER A 7 -8.59 2.41 -15.42
N GLU A 8 -9.60 2.89 -14.69
CA GLU A 8 -9.45 4.12 -13.92
C GLU A 8 -8.58 3.91 -12.68
N GLN A 9 -8.69 2.77 -12.01
CA GLN A 9 -7.80 2.40 -10.92
C GLN A 9 -6.32 2.42 -11.37
N GLU A 10 -6.02 1.81 -12.52
CA GLU A 10 -4.64 1.80 -13.05
C GLU A 10 -4.17 3.20 -13.45
N ASN A 11 -5.04 4.00 -14.05
CA ASN A 11 -4.73 5.39 -14.38
C ASN A 11 -4.45 6.25 -13.14
N VAL A 12 -5.21 6.06 -12.07
CA VAL A 12 -4.99 6.71 -10.77
C VAL A 12 -3.66 6.25 -10.17
N ARG A 13 -3.39 4.94 -10.13
CA ARG A 13 -2.13 4.37 -9.61
C ARG A 13 -0.92 4.95 -10.34
N ARG A 14 -0.96 4.98 -11.68
CA ARG A 14 0.09 5.58 -12.50
C ARG A 14 0.34 7.05 -12.14
N LYS A 15 -0.71 7.87 -12.05
CA LYS A 15 -0.59 9.30 -11.69
C LYS A 15 -0.05 9.50 -10.28
N GLN A 16 -0.44 8.66 -9.32
CA GLN A 16 0.07 8.72 -7.95
C GLN A 16 1.58 8.44 -7.92
N ILE A 17 2.04 7.38 -8.60
CA ILE A 17 3.47 7.03 -8.69
C ILE A 17 4.26 8.14 -9.40
N GLU A 18 3.75 8.65 -10.53
CA GLU A 18 4.36 9.78 -11.24
C GLU A 18 4.53 11.00 -10.32
N PHE A 19 3.50 11.36 -9.54
CA PHE A 19 3.56 12.44 -8.57
C PHE A 19 4.60 12.17 -7.47
N LEU A 20 4.57 10.98 -6.85
CA LEU A 20 5.48 10.61 -5.76
C LEU A 20 6.95 10.65 -6.22
N HIS A 21 7.28 10.28 -7.46
CA HIS A 21 8.64 10.41 -7.99
C HIS A 21 9.17 11.86 -8.03
N THR A 22 8.28 12.85 -8.08
CA THR A 22 8.65 14.28 -8.01
C THR A 22 8.93 14.75 -6.59
N CYS A 23 8.44 14.03 -5.57
CA CYS A 23 8.63 14.40 -4.17
C CYS A 23 10.00 13.96 -3.62
N ARG A 24 10.39 14.54 -2.50
CA ARG A 24 11.57 14.18 -1.70
C ARG A 24 11.13 14.04 -0.25
N ASN A 25 11.92 13.32 0.56
CA ASN A 25 11.63 13.11 1.99
C ASN A 25 10.25 12.47 2.24
N ILE A 26 9.86 11.52 1.37
CA ILE A 26 8.65 10.72 1.57
C ILE A 26 8.86 9.79 2.75
N SER A 27 7.86 9.70 3.63
CA SER A 27 7.79 8.68 4.67
C SER A 27 6.97 7.50 4.17
N ILE A 28 7.51 6.28 4.33
CA ILE A 28 6.78 5.04 4.06
C ILE A 28 6.34 4.47 5.40
N SER A 29 5.03 4.30 5.56
CA SER A 29 4.44 3.61 6.70
C SER A 29 3.75 2.33 6.24
N PHE A 30 3.70 1.35 7.13
CA PHE A 30 2.90 0.17 6.97
C PHE A 30 2.02 0.02 8.21
N ASP A 31 0.80 -0.42 8.01
CA ASP A 31 -0.15 -0.70 9.09
C ASP A 31 -0.87 -2.01 8.80
N GLY A 32 -1.25 -2.73 9.84
CA GLY A 32 -1.93 -4.01 9.70
C GLY A 32 -1.88 -4.86 10.95
N GLY A 33 -2.49 -6.02 10.85
CA GLY A 33 -2.51 -6.98 11.94
C GLY A 33 -3.60 -8.03 11.79
N ALA A 34 -3.68 -8.90 12.79
CA ALA A 34 -4.74 -9.89 12.88
C ALA A 34 -6.08 -9.20 13.17
N LEU A 35 -7.04 -9.41 12.27
CA LEU A 35 -8.43 -9.06 12.43
C LEU A 35 -9.17 -10.14 13.23
N ARG A 36 -10.36 -9.79 13.73
CA ARG A 36 -11.23 -10.78 14.37
C ARG A 36 -11.64 -11.84 13.34
N GLY A 37 -11.38 -13.11 13.65
CA GLY A 37 -11.72 -14.24 12.78
C GLY A 37 -10.52 -15.01 12.23
N GLY A 38 -9.29 -14.54 12.48
CA GLY A 38 -8.07 -15.15 11.95
C GLY A 38 -7.60 -14.54 10.64
N ASP A 39 -8.40 -13.64 10.05
CA ASP A 39 -8.00 -12.83 8.91
C ASP A 39 -6.90 -11.85 9.30
N SER A 40 -6.10 -11.41 8.35
CA SER A 40 -5.17 -10.31 8.57
C SER A 40 -4.95 -9.52 7.30
N PHE A 41 -4.80 -8.21 7.45
CA PHE A 41 -4.64 -7.31 6.32
C PHE A 41 -3.58 -6.28 6.64
N TYR A 42 -2.73 -6.02 5.66
CA TYR A 42 -1.65 -5.05 5.76
C TYR A 42 -1.75 -4.04 4.62
N THR A 43 -1.40 -2.80 4.93
CA THR A 43 -1.42 -1.67 4.00
C THR A 43 -0.10 -0.96 4.04
N VAL A 44 0.34 -0.44 2.89
CA VAL A 44 1.54 0.39 2.77
C VAL A 44 1.12 1.76 2.25
N HIS A 45 1.62 2.82 2.89
CA HIS A 45 1.31 4.19 2.54
C HIS A 45 2.57 5.01 2.30
N ALA A 46 2.49 5.94 1.34
CA ALA A 46 3.44 7.03 1.21
C ALA A 46 2.82 8.31 1.77
N THR A 47 3.55 8.99 2.64
CA THR A 47 3.20 10.32 3.14
C THR A 47 4.23 11.33 2.63
N THR A 48 3.78 12.34 1.91
CA THR A 48 4.62 13.42 1.39
C THR A 48 4.89 14.50 2.46
N PRO A 49 5.87 15.39 2.25
CA PRO A 49 6.16 16.47 3.21
C PRO A 49 5.04 17.49 3.41
N ASP A 50 4.08 17.55 2.48
CA ASP A 50 2.86 18.36 2.59
C ASP A 50 1.66 17.56 3.12
N ASP A 51 1.93 16.47 3.86
CA ASP A 51 0.98 15.63 4.57
C ASP A 51 -0.08 14.95 3.67
N LYS A 52 0.20 14.78 2.38
CA LYS A 52 -0.66 13.96 1.51
C LYS A 52 -0.32 12.49 1.66
N VAL A 53 -1.34 11.68 1.89
CA VAL A 53 -1.22 10.24 2.10
C VAL A 53 -1.74 9.49 0.88
N PHE A 54 -0.95 8.53 0.39
CA PHE A 54 -1.27 7.69 -0.75
C PHE A 54 -1.19 6.22 -0.35
N LEU A 55 -2.24 5.45 -0.62
CA LEU A 55 -2.21 3.99 -0.49
C LEU A 55 -1.39 3.41 -1.65
N LEU A 56 -0.36 2.63 -1.34
CA LEU A 56 0.51 2.00 -2.32
C LEU A 56 0.16 0.52 -2.54
N GLU A 57 -0.10 -0.18 -1.45
CA GLU A 57 -0.32 -1.63 -1.48
C GLU A 57 -1.30 -2.05 -0.37
N GLY A 58 -2.08 -3.09 -0.66
CA GLY A 58 -3.00 -3.72 0.26
C GLY A 58 -2.88 -5.23 0.13
N GLN A 59 -2.31 -5.88 1.14
CA GLN A 59 -1.99 -7.30 1.12
C GLN A 59 -2.82 -8.04 2.17
N ASP A 60 -3.58 -9.02 1.69
CA ASP A 60 -4.14 -10.06 2.56
C ASP A 60 -2.99 -10.92 3.11
N GLY A 61 -2.85 -10.95 4.43
CA GLY A 61 -1.85 -11.74 5.14
C GLY A 61 -2.43 -12.98 5.81
N THR A 62 -3.71 -13.30 5.57
CA THR A 62 -4.42 -14.37 6.29
C THR A 62 -3.72 -15.71 6.11
N GLY A 63 -3.43 -16.38 7.22
CA GLY A 63 -2.69 -17.66 7.22
C GLY A 63 -1.17 -17.54 7.10
N GLU A 64 -0.62 -16.34 6.94
CA GLU A 64 0.82 -16.09 6.90
C GLU A 64 1.39 -15.75 8.28
N SER A 65 2.67 -16.05 8.49
CA SER A 65 3.40 -15.57 9.67
C SER A 65 3.97 -14.18 9.40
N HIS A 66 3.41 -13.14 10.05
CA HIS A 66 3.79 -11.73 9.86
C HIS A 66 5.09 -11.36 10.57
N THR A 67 6.16 -12.09 10.26
CA THR A 67 7.50 -11.80 10.77
C THR A 67 8.03 -10.49 10.19
N GLY A 68 9.08 -9.93 10.80
CA GLY A 68 9.76 -8.75 10.25
C GLY A 68 10.29 -8.97 8.82
N ALA A 69 10.66 -10.20 8.46
CA ALA A 69 11.06 -10.55 7.09
C ALA A 69 9.88 -10.45 6.12
N TRP A 70 8.71 -10.98 6.51
CA TRP A 70 7.49 -10.91 5.71
C TRP A 70 7.07 -9.45 5.44
N ILE A 71 7.13 -8.60 6.48
CA ILE A 71 6.84 -7.17 6.35
C ILE A 71 7.86 -6.47 5.44
N ALA A 72 9.15 -6.80 5.57
CA ALA A 72 10.19 -6.22 4.73
C ALA A 72 10.01 -6.59 3.25
N ASP A 73 9.58 -7.82 2.96
CA ASP A 73 9.29 -8.26 1.61
C ASP A 73 8.05 -7.57 1.04
N LEU A 74 7.00 -7.37 1.85
CA LEU A 74 5.83 -6.59 1.45
C LEU A 74 6.21 -5.16 1.02
N ILE A 75 7.08 -4.49 1.78
CA ILE A 75 7.48 -3.09 1.51
C ILE A 75 8.40 -2.97 0.28
N ARG A 76 9.11 -4.05 -0.09
CA ARG A 76 10.11 -4.03 -1.19
C ARG A 76 9.57 -4.46 -2.56
N ARG A 77 8.31 -4.88 -2.65
CA ARG A 77 7.65 -5.23 -3.92
C ARG A 77 7.50 -4.01 -4.83
#